data_AF-A0A0F9MQK3-F1
#
_entry.id   AF-A0A0F9MQK3-F1
#
_cell.length_a   1.000
_cell.length_b   1.000
_cell.length_c   1.000
_cell.angle_alpha   90.00
_cell.angle_beta   90.00
_cell.angle_gamma   90.00
#
_symmetry.space_group_name_H-M   'P 1'
#
loop_
_entity.id
_entity.type
_entity.pdbx_description
1 polymer ?
#
loop_
_entity_poly.entity_id
_entity_poly.type
_entity_poly.pdbx_seq_one_letter_code
_entity_poly.pdbx_strand_id
1 'polypeptide(L)'
;MKTGFFEESEGVKSSTRLNSFILLWAFIGFNALWLHGGNDITGNLLMLDTLLLIGVFAPKYIHKLAEVALRMKRGPLPEEPKA
;
A
#
# COMPACT_ATOMS: atom_id res chain seq x y z
N MET A 1 -6.91 13.69 20.59
CA MET A 1 -7.16 12.24 20.76
C MET A 1 -6.18 11.50 19.84
N LYS A 2 -5.86 10.22 20.09
CA LYS A 2 -4.91 9.46 19.25
C LYS A 2 -5.70 8.73 18.17
N THR A 3 -5.48 9.09 16.91
CA THR A 3 -5.97 8.32 15.76
C THR A 3 -5.38 6.92 15.75
N GLY A 4 -6.22 5.91 15.61
CA GLY A 4 -5.82 4.50 15.52
C GLY A 4 -5.08 4.19 14.21
N PHE A 5 -4.33 3.08 14.17
CA PHE A 5 -3.55 2.68 12.97
C PHE A 5 -4.43 2.53 11.72
N PHE A 6 -5.63 1.97 11.89
CA PHE A 6 -6.62 1.79 10.83
C PHE A 6 -7.54 3.00 10.63
N GLU A 7 -7.26 4.14 11.27
CA GLU A 7 -8.08 5.35 11.14
C GLU A 7 -7.41 6.38 10.23
N GLU A 8 -8.18 6.93 9.30
CA GLU A 8 -7.76 8.01 8.40
C GLU A 8 -7.84 9.37 9.12
N SER A 9 -8.91 9.56 9.88
CA SER A 9 -9.19 10.67 10.81
C SER A 9 -9.99 10.12 12.01
N GLU A 10 -10.21 10.92 13.06
CA GLU A 10 -10.93 10.45 14.26
C GLU A 10 -12.29 9.84 13.90
N GLY A 11 -12.46 8.55 14.22
CA GLY A 11 -13.69 7.80 13.93
C GLY A 11 -13.86 7.33 12.47
N VAL A 12 -12.97 7.71 11.54
CA VAL A 12 -13.04 7.31 10.13
C VAL A 12 -12.07 6.17 9.86
N LYS A 13 -12.61 4.98 9.56
CA LYS A 13 -11.82 3.80 9.22
C LYS A 13 -11.24 3.92 7.81
N SER A 14 -9.94 3.69 7.67
CA SER A 14 -9.24 3.66 6.39
C SER A 14 -9.23 2.24 5.80
N SER A 15 -10.11 1.99 4.85
CA SER A 15 -10.15 0.74 4.08
C SER A 15 -8.82 0.47 3.36
N THR A 16 -8.12 1.52 2.94
CA THR A 16 -6.81 1.41 2.28
C THR A 16 -5.74 0.84 3.21
N ARG A 17 -5.70 1.31 4.47
CA ARG A 17 -4.74 0.79 5.47
C ARG A 17 -5.07 -0.64 5.86
N LEU A 18 -6.35 -0.95 6.02
CA LEU A 18 -6.82 -2.31 6.30
C LEU A 18 -6.44 -3.28 5.16
N ASN A 19 -6.72 -2.92 3.91
CA ASN A 19 -6.38 -3.75 2.76
C ASN A 19 -4.87 -3.94 2.61
N SER A 20 -4.08 -2.89 2.83
CA SER A 20 -2.61 -2.99 2.82
C SER A 20 -2.10 -3.95 3.89
N PHE A 21 -2.71 -3.95 5.08
CA PHE A 21 -2.36 -4.85 6.17
C PHE A 21 -2.75 -6.30 5.89
N ILE A 22 -3.94 -6.53 5.33
CA ILE A 22 -4.39 -7.87 4.90
C ILE A 22 -3.47 -8.42 3.81
N LEU A 23 -3.12 -7.61 2.81
CA LEU A 23 -2.23 -8.00 1.72
C LEU A 23 -0.83 -8.35 2.21
N LEU A 24 -0.31 -7.60 3.20
CA LEU A 24 0.98 -7.92 3.82
C LEU A 24 0.96 -9.29 4.53
N TRP A 25 -0.10 -9.57 5.31
CA TRP A 25 -0.24 -10.87 5.97
C TRP A 25 -0.45 -12.02 4.99
N ALA A 26 -1.25 -11.80 3.93
CA ALA A 26 -1.42 -12.78 2.86
C ALA A 26 -0.10 -13.08 2.15
N PHE A 27 0.72 -12.06 1.90
CA PHE A 27 2.05 -12.21 1.29
C PHE A 27 3.01 -13.03 2.17
N ILE A 28 3.06 -12.72 3.47
CA ILE A 28 3.87 -13.48 4.43
C ILE A 28 3.38 -14.93 4.52
N GLY A 29 2.06 -15.13 4.60
CA GLY A 29 1.46 -16.47 4.68
C GLY A 29 1.71 -17.31 3.43
N PHE A 30 1.59 -16.71 2.25
CA PHE A 30 1.91 -17.35 0.98
C PHE A 30 3.36 -17.82 0.93
N ASN A 31 4.32 -16.94 1.26
CA ASN A 31 5.74 -17.29 1.29
C ASN A 31 6.06 -18.36 2.33
N ALA A 32 5.46 -18.28 3.53
CA ALA A 32 5.64 -19.30 4.56
C ALA A 32 5.13 -20.67 4.12
N LEU A 33 3.95 -20.74 3.50
CA LEU A 33 3.38 -21.98 2.96
C LEU A 33 4.22 -22.54 1.81
N TRP A 34 4.72 -21.67 0.93
CA TRP A 34 5.59 -22.05 -0.18
C TRP A 34 6.87 -22.73 0.32
N LEU A 35 7.54 -22.11 1.29
CA LEU A 35 8.75 -22.65 1.93
C LEU A 35 8.48 -23.92 2.73
N HIS A 36 7.35 -23.98 3.44
CA HIS A 36 6.97 -25.18 4.19
C HIS A 36 6.67 -26.37 3.27
N GLY A 37 6.23 -26.12 2.03
CA GLY A 37 6.06 -27.14 1.00
C GLY A 37 7.37 -27.75 0.47
N GLY A 38 8.54 -27.33 0.99
CA GLY A 38 9.85 -27.81 0.54
C GLY A 38 10.28 -27.20 -0.79
N ASN A 39 9.62 -26.12 -1.24
CA ASN A 39 9.99 -25.43 -2.47
C ASN A 39 11.16 -24.49 -2.22
N ASP A 40 12.14 -24.50 -3.12
CA ASP A 40 13.27 -23.57 -3.06
C ASP A 40 12.86 -22.13 -3.36
N ILE A 41 13.65 -21.19 -2.83
CA ILE A 41 13.59 -19.77 -3.21
C ILE A 41 14.17 -19.66 -4.62
N THR A 42 13.29 -19.80 -5.61
CA THR A 42 13.64 -19.70 -7.03
C THR A 42 13.49 -18.28 -7.54
N GLY A 43 14.19 -17.94 -8.63
CA GLY A 43 14.05 -16.64 -9.29
C GLY A 43 12.61 -16.33 -9.72
N ASN A 44 11.81 -17.37 -10.03
CA ASN A 44 10.39 -17.21 -10.35
C ASN A 44 9.55 -16.76 -9.14
N LEU A 45 9.83 -17.26 -7.94
CA LEU A 45 9.17 -16.82 -6.72
C LEU A 45 9.51 -15.37 -6.41
N LEU A 46 10.80 -15.01 -6.48
CA LEU A 46 11.25 -13.63 -6.28
C LEU A 46 10.65 -12.66 -7.30
N MET A 47 10.50 -13.10 -8.55
CA MET A 47 9.84 -12.30 -9.60
C MET A 47 8.35 -12.13 -9.34
N LEU A 48 7.65 -13.21 -8.95
CA LEU A 48 6.23 -13.17 -8.58
C LEU A 48 6.00 -12.21 -7.40
N ASP A 49 6.83 -12.33 -6.37
CA ASP A 49 6.77 -11.48 -5.18
C ASP A 49 7.00 -10.02 -5.52
N THR A 50 7.98 -9.73 -6.38
CA THR A 50 8.26 -8.38 -6.84
C THR A 50 7.07 -7.81 -7.62
N LEU A 51 6.47 -8.57 -8.54
CA LEU A 51 5.29 -8.14 -9.29
C LEU A 51 4.10 -7.89 -8.37
N LEU A 52 3.91 -8.73 -7.34
CA LEU A 52 2.81 -8.60 -6.40
C LEU A 52 2.99 -7.37 -5.51
N LEU A 53 4.20 -7.12 -5.01
CA LEU A 53 4.53 -5.90 -4.26
C LEU A 53 4.33 -4.65 -5.13
N ILE A 54 4.77 -4.67 -6.38
CA ILE A 54 4.53 -3.57 -7.32
C ILE A 54 3.02 -3.37 -7.52
N GLY A 55 2.24 -4.42 -7.79
CA GLY A 55 0.79 -4.31 -7.99
C GLY A 55 0.06 -3.72 -6.78
N VAL A 56 0.48 -4.08 -5.57
CA VAL A 56 -0.13 -3.59 -4.31
C VAL A 56 0.27 -2.14 -4.01
N PHE A 57 1.55 -1.78 -4.20
CA PHE A 57 2.07 -0.49 -3.76
C PHE A 57 2.19 0.58 -4.85
N ALA A 58 2.30 0.20 -6.13
CA ALA A 58 2.44 1.14 -7.25
C ALA A 58 1.24 2.07 -7.44
N PRO A 59 -0.05 1.64 -7.33
CA PRO A 59 -1.19 2.54 -7.49
C PRO A 59 -1.13 3.71 -6.50
N LYS A 60 -0.72 3.43 -5.26
CA LYS A 60 -0.54 4.44 -4.21
C LYS A 60 0.61 5.40 -4.52
N TYR A 61 1.72 4.89 -5.04
CA TYR A 61 2.86 5.71 -5.42
C TYR A 61 2.54 6.60 -6.63
N ILE A 62 1.84 6.07 -7.63
CA ILE A 62 1.40 6.79 -8.83
C ILE A 62 0.41 7.90 -8.46
N HIS A 63 -0.58 7.63 -7.60
CA HIS A 63 -1.49 8.67 -7.09
C HIS A 63 -0.73 9.80 -6.40
N LYS A 64 0.22 9.46 -5.53
CA LYS A 64 1.01 10.46 -4.80
C LYS A 64 1.93 11.27 -5.74
N LEU A 65 2.50 10.63 -6.76
CA LEU A 65 3.27 11.31 -7.80
C LEU A 65 2.39 12.23 -8.65
N ALA A 66 1.17 11.80 -8.98
CA ALA A 66 0.20 12.62 -9.72
C ALA A 66 -0.21 13.86 -8.91
N GLU A 67 -0.47 13.71 -7.61
CA GLU A 67 -0.73 14.84 -6.71
C GLU A 67 0.45 15.82 -6.66
N VAL A 68 1.68 15.31 -6.55
CA VAL A 68 2.89 16.14 -6.53
C VAL A 68 3.10 16.84 -7.87
N ALA A 69 2.92 16.14 -9.00
CA ALA A 69 3.03 16.71 -10.34
C ALA A 69 1.96 17.80 -10.57
N LEU A 70 0.73 17.59 -10.07
CA LEU A 70 -0.34 18.60 -10.11
C LEU A 70 0.01 19.83 -9.25
N ARG A 71 0.58 19.64 -8.05
CA ARG A 71 1.05 20.74 -7.19
C ARG A 71 2.18 21.54 -7.85
N MET A 72 3.12 20.88 -8.51
CA MET A 72 4.21 21.56 -9.24
C MET A 72 3.69 22.35 -10.45
N LYS A 73 2.62 21.87 -11.13
CA LYS A 73 2.09 22.51 -12.34
C LYS A 73 1.12 23.67 -12.07
N ARG A 74 0.47 23.73 -10.89
CA ARG A 74 -0.56 24.75 -10.57
C ARG A 74 -0.12 25.88 -9.63
N GLY A 75 1.07 25.84 -9.03
CA GLY A 75 1.34 26.69 -7.86
C GLY A 75 0.50 26.25 -6.65
N PRO A 76 0.64 26.86 -5.46
CA PRO A 76 -0.06 26.41 -4.25
C PRO A 76 -1.58 26.40 -4.49
N LEU A 77 -2.19 25.22 -4.41
CA LEU A 77 -3.64 25.09 -4.46
C LEU A 77 -4.26 25.72 -3.21
N PRO A 78 -5.44 26.36 -3.33
CA PRO A 78 -6.15 26.92 -2.18
C PRO A 78 -6.40 25.81 -1.15
N GLU A 79 -6.23 26.16 0.12
CA GLU A 79 -6.39 25.24 1.25
C GLU A 79 -7.75 24.52 1.16
N GLU A 80 -7.72 23.19 1.28
CA GLU A 80 -8.95 22.41 1.38
C GLU A 80 -9.81 22.98 2.53
N PRO A 81 -11.11 23.19 2.31
CA PRO A 81 -11.98 23.63 3.39
C PRO A 81 -12.00 22.53 4.44
N LYS A 82 -11.50 22.86 5.64
CA LYS A 82 -11.62 22.03 6.82
C LYS A 82 -13.11 21.77 7.06
N ALA A 83 -13.55 20.53 6.84
CA ALA A 83 -14.83 20.00 7.29
C ALA A 83 -14.66 19.34 8.65
#